data_AF-Q39816-F1
#
_entry.id   AF-Q39816-F1
#
_cell.length_a   1.000
_cell.length_b   1.000
_cell.length_c   1.000
_cell.angle_alpha   90.00
_cell.angle_beta   90.00
_cell.angle_gamma   90.00
#
_symmetry.space_group_name_H-M   'P 1'
#
loop_
_entity.id
_entity.type
_entity.pdbx_description
1 polymer ?
#
loop_
_entity_poly.entity_id
_entity_poly.type
_entity_poly.pdbx_seq_one_letter_code
_entity_poly.pdbx_strand_id
1 'polypeptide(L)'
;MITLAIPVNKPGRFESFFLSSTQAQQSYLQGFSKNILEASYDTKFEEINKVLFGREEGQQQGEERLQESVIVEISKKQIRELSKHAKSSSRKTISSEDKPFNLRSRDPIYSNKLGKLFEITPEKNPQLRDLDCLPQCCGYERGSSFSATLQFKGHSGTSVNEGEANIELVGIKEQQQRQQQEEQPLEVRKYRAELSEQDIFVIPAGYPVVVNATSDLNFFAFGINAENNQRNFLQVRKTM
;
A
#
# COMPACT_ATOMS: atom_id res chain seq x y z
N MET A 1 -3.98 -7.65 -1.45
CA MET A 1 -4.29 -6.21 -1.25
C MET A 1 -3.07 -5.59 -0.59
N ILE A 2 -2.50 -4.54 -1.18
CA ILE A 2 -1.32 -3.85 -0.63
C ILE A 2 -1.80 -2.52 -0.05
N THR A 3 -1.29 -2.13 1.11
CA THR A 3 -1.63 -0.88 1.78
C THR A 3 -0.37 -0.18 2.25
N LEU A 4 -0.21 1.09 1.86
CA LEU A 4 0.81 1.96 2.42
C LEU A 4 0.24 2.63 3.67
N ALA A 5 0.86 2.37 4.82
CA ALA A 5 0.48 2.99 6.09
C ALA A 5 1.57 3.97 6.53
N ILE A 6 1.18 5.20 6.88
CA ILE A 6 2.06 6.23 7.45
C ILE A 6 1.57 6.50 8.88
N PRO A 7 2.19 5.87 9.91
CA PRO A 7 1.77 6.06 11.29
C PRO A 7 2.06 7.49 11.78
N VAL A 8 1.12 8.09 12.49
CA VAL A 8 1.24 9.47 12.99
C VAL A 8 1.94 9.55 14.35
N ASN A 9 1.75 8.56 15.22
CA ASN A 9 2.23 8.61 16.61
C ASN A 9 3.63 8.01 16.78
N LYS A 10 3.83 6.76 16.33
CA LYS A 10 5.10 6.03 16.47
C LYS A 10 5.57 5.57 15.09
N PRO A 11 6.73 6.02 14.60
CA PRO A 11 7.25 5.61 13.30
C PRO A 11 7.27 4.08 13.16
N GLY A 12 6.73 3.57 12.04
CA GLY A 12 6.69 2.14 11.72
C GLY A 12 5.65 1.29 12.49
N ARG A 13 4.89 1.86 13.45
CA ARG A 13 3.87 1.13 14.20
C ARG A 13 2.52 1.85 14.17
N PHE A 14 1.52 1.18 13.61
CA PHE A 14 0.12 1.61 13.68
C PHE A 14 -0.72 0.57 14.42
N GLU A 15 -1.86 1.03 14.96
CA GLU A 15 -2.83 0.19 15.66
C GLU A 15 -4.21 0.49 15.08
N SER A 16 -5.01 -0.56 14.86
CA SER A 16 -6.38 -0.44 14.36
C SER A 16 -7.35 -0.36 15.53
N PHE A 17 -8.11 0.72 15.61
CA PHE A 17 -9.15 0.91 16.63
C PHE A 17 -10.51 0.49 16.07
N PHE A 18 -11.02 -0.64 16.52
CA PHE A 18 -12.28 -1.18 16.03
C PHE A 18 -13.47 -0.73 16.87
N LEU A 19 -14.51 -0.22 16.20
CA LEU A 19 -15.76 0.13 16.84
C LEU A 19 -16.63 -1.13 17.10
N SER A 20 -16.52 -2.14 16.25
CA SER A 20 -17.28 -3.38 16.39
C SER A 20 -16.80 -4.21 17.58
N SER A 21 -17.77 -4.80 18.29
CA SER A 21 -17.50 -5.87 19.25
C SER A 21 -17.67 -7.20 18.52
N THR A 22 -16.64 -8.03 18.51
CA THR A 22 -16.66 -9.38 17.93
C THR A 22 -16.05 -10.38 18.93
N GLN A 23 -16.09 -11.67 18.63
CA GLN A 23 -15.38 -12.65 19.45
C GLN A 23 -13.86 -12.44 19.41
N ALA A 24 -13.33 -12.03 18.25
CA ALA A 24 -11.90 -11.77 18.06
C ALA A 24 -11.40 -10.44 18.67
N GLN A 25 -12.26 -9.44 18.89
CA GLN A 25 -11.82 -8.13 19.37
C GLN A 25 -12.90 -7.36 20.13
N GLN A 26 -12.43 -6.54 21.07
CA GLN A 26 -13.26 -5.61 21.83
C GLN A 26 -13.42 -4.28 21.10
N SER A 27 -14.61 -3.69 21.20
CA SER A 27 -14.85 -2.31 20.79
C SER A 27 -14.00 -1.36 21.62
N TYR A 28 -13.35 -0.37 21.01
CA TYR A 28 -12.61 0.65 21.76
C TYR A 28 -13.48 1.44 22.75
N LEU A 29 -14.81 1.46 22.55
CA LEU A 29 -15.75 2.09 23.48
C LEU A 29 -15.74 1.43 24.86
N GLN A 30 -15.35 0.15 24.96
CA GLN A 30 -15.22 -0.55 26.23
C GLN A 30 -14.07 -0.02 27.10
N GLY A 31 -13.19 0.82 26.53
CA GLY A 31 -12.16 1.53 27.30
C GLY A 31 -12.71 2.65 28.20
N PHE A 32 -13.94 3.12 27.97
CA PHE A 32 -14.56 4.19 28.76
C PHE A 32 -15.32 3.64 29.98
N SER A 33 -15.36 4.42 31.06
CA SER A 33 -16.12 4.06 32.26
C SER A 33 -17.63 4.05 32.02
N LYS A 34 -18.36 3.21 32.78
CA LYS A 34 -19.84 3.12 32.73
C LYS A 34 -20.52 4.50 32.76
N ASN A 35 -20.18 5.33 33.75
CA ASN A 35 -20.77 6.67 33.92
C ASN A 35 -20.62 7.57 32.67
N ILE A 36 -19.49 7.49 31.97
CA ILE A 36 -19.24 8.26 30.74
C ILE A 36 -20.11 7.74 29.61
N LEU A 37 -20.21 6.42 29.45
CA LEU A 37 -21.05 5.82 28.41
C LEU A 37 -22.53 6.14 28.66
N GLU A 38 -23.01 6.02 29.90
CA GLU A 38 -24.38 6.35 30.26
C GLU A 38 -24.70 7.82 30.00
N ALA A 39 -23.82 8.74 30.40
CA ALA A 39 -23.99 10.16 30.14
C ALA A 39 -23.91 10.52 28.65
N SER A 40 -23.12 9.79 27.86
CA SER A 40 -22.93 10.06 26.43
C SER A 40 -24.08 9.54 25.57
N TYR A 41 -24.62 8.37 25.92
CA TYR A 41 -25.72 7.73 25.19
C TYR A 41 -27.11 8.05 25.78
N ASP A 42 -27.16 8.77 26.91
CA ASP A 42 -28.39 9.09 27.66
C ASP A 42 -29.24 7.83 27.93
N THR A 43 -28.56 6.72 28.27
CA THR A 43 -29.16 5.39 28.40
C THR A 43 -28.41 4.61 29.47
N LYS A 44 -29.10 3.71 30.18
CA LYS A 44 -28.47 2.85 31.20
C LYS A 44 -27.44 1.90 30.60
N PHE A 45 -26.38 1.62 31.36
CA PHE A 45 -25.26 0.81 30.89
C PHE A 45 -25.68 -0.60 30.48
N GLU A 46 -26.67 -1.20 31.13
CA GLU A 46 -27.12 -2.56 30.80
C GLU A 46 -27.63 -2.64 29.35
N GLU A 47 -28.37 -1.63 28.89
CA GLU A 47 -28.87 -1.58 27.52
C GLU A 47 -27.73 -1.31 26.52
N ILE A 48 -26.79 -0.43 26.87
CA ILE A 48 -25.58 -0.16 26.06
C ILE A 48 -24.77 -1.45 25.88
N ASN A 49 -24.53 -2.19 26.97
CA ASN A 49 -23.75 -3.42 26.96
C ASN A 49 -24.42 -4.52 26.14
N LYS A 50 -25.75 -4.63 26.24
CA LYS A 50 -26.54 -5.59 25.47
C LYS A 50 -26.51 -5.29 23.96
N VAL A 51 -26.72 -4.03 23.57
CA VAL A 51 -26.88 -3.64 22.17
C VAL A 51 -25.55 -3.48 21.44
N LEU A 52 -24.56 -2.82 22.04
CA LEU A 52 -23.30 -2.49 21.37
C LEU A 52 -22.22 -3.55 21.58
N PHE A 53 -22.23 -4.22 22.73
CA PHE A 53 -21.16 -5.15 23.12
C PHE A 53 -21.60 -6.61 23.10
N GLY A 54 -22.90 -6.88 22.95
CA GLY A 54 -23.47 -8.22 22.89
C GLY A 54 -23.29 -9.02 24.18
N ARG A 55 -23.04 -8.36 25.33
CA ARG A 55 -22.84 -9.01 26.63
C ARG A 55 -24.00 -8.65 27.56
N GLU A 56 -24.61 -9.65 28.19
CA GLU A 56 -25.54 -9.46 29.31
C GLU A 56 -24.79 -9.67 30.64
N GLU A 57 -25.05 -8.83 31.64
CA GLU A 57 -24.41 -8.97 32.95
C GLU A 57 -24.81 -10.32 33.59
N GLY A 58 -23.82 -11.19 33.86
CA GLY A 58 -24.02 -12.49 34.52
C GLY A 58 -24.13 -13.71 33.59
N GLN A 59 -24.07 -13.56 32.27
CA GLN A 59 -24.06 -14.70 31.33
C GLN A 59 -22.75 -14.79 30.54
N GLN A 60 -22.02 -15.89 30.73
CA GLN A 60 -20.89 -16.27 29.86
C GLN A 60 -21.35 -16.67 28.43
N GLN A 61 -22.66 -16.81 28.20
CA GLN A 61 -23.27 -17.25 26.93
C GLN A 61 -23.55 -16.13 25.91
N GLY A 62 -23.19 -14.87 26.20
CA GLY A 62 -23.39 -13.73 25.26
C GLY A 62 -22.53 -13.80 23.98
N GLU A 63 -21.55 -14.68 23.93
CA GLU A 63 -20.64 -14.83 22.78
C GLU A 63 -21.34 -15.35 21.51
N GLU A 64 -22.49 -16.04 21.63
CA GLU A 64 -23.22 -16.59 20.48
C GLU A 64 -23.86 -15.53 19.55
N ARG A 65 -24.05 -14.28 20.03
CA ARG A 65 -24.58 -13.18 19.18
C ARG A 65 -23.52 -12.37 18.48
N LEU A 66 -22.27 -12.49 18.90
CA LEU A 66 -21.18 -11.73 18.32
C LEU A 66 -20.71 -12.40 17.04
N GLN A 67 -20.37 -11.57 16.06
CA GLN A 67 -19.68 -12.04 14.87
C GLN A 67 -18.32 -12.61 15.28
N GLU A 68 -17.86 -13.64 14.56
CA GLU A 68 -16.58 -14.29 14.84
C GLU A 68 -15.40 -13.35 14.57
N SER A 69 -15.46 -12.58 13.47
CA SER A 69 -14.35 -11.77 12.99
C SER A 69 -14.77 -10.39 12.49
N VAL A 70 -13.78 -9.54 12.17
CA VAL A 70 -13.96 -8.21 11.59
C VAL A 70 -14.49 -8.28 10.15
N ILE A 71 -14.17 -9.37 9.44
CA ILE A 71 -14.63 -9.64 8.08
C ILE A 71 -15.76 -10.65 8.19
N VAL A 72 -16.96 -10.24 7.77
CA VAL A 72 -18.18 -11.05 7.93
C VAL A 72 -18.83 -11.34 6.58
N GLU A 73 -19.43 -12.51 6.47
CA GLU A 73 -20.27 -12.84 5.33
C GLU A 73 -21.59 -12.06 5.41
N ILE A 74 -22.02 -11.49 4.27
CA ILE A 74 -23.27 -10.74 4.18
C ILE A 74 -24.10 -11.18 2.99
N SER A 75 -25.42 -11.07 3.11
CA SER A 75 -26.34 -11.46 2.05
C SER A 75 -26.26 -10.53 0.84
N LYS A 76 -26.64 -11.04 -0.34
CA LYS A 76 -26.78 -10.24 -1.57
C LYS A 76 -27.71 -9.04 -1.41
N LYS A 77 -28.73 -9.14 -0.54
CA LYS A 77 -29.66 -8.03 -0.26
C LYS A 77 -28.95 -6.92 0.51
N GLN A 78 -28.18 -7.25 1.54
CA GLN A 78 -27.38 -6.27 2.29
C GLN A 78 -26.33 -5.60 1.39
N ILE A 79 -25.64 -6.36 0.53
CA ILE A 79 -24.70 -5.80 -0.46
C ILE A 79 -25.40 -4.77 -1.35
N ARG A 80 -26.58 -5.11 -1.89
CA ARG A 80 -27.35 -4.19 -2.74
C ARG A 80 -27.71 -2.91 -2.01
N GLU A 81 -28.24 -2.99 -0.79
CA GLU A 81 -28.60 -1.82 0.00
C GLU A 81 -27.39 -0.91 0.28
N LEU A 82 -26.26 -1.47 0.69
CA LEU A 82 -25.04 -0.71 0.97
C LEU A 82 -24.42 -0.11 -0.31
N SER A 83 -24.50 -0.81 -1.44
CA SER A 83 -23.90 -0.36 -2.71
C SER A 83 -24.65 0.80 -3.39
N LYS A 84 -25.92 1.06 -3.03
CA LYS A 84 -26.77 2.06 -3.70
C LYS A 84 -26.15 3.46 -3.73
N HIS A 85 -25.40 3.82 -2.69
CA HIS A 85 -24.81 5.14 -2.53
C HIS A 85 -23.28 5.14 -2.68
N ALA A 86 -22.70 4.03 -3.16
CA ALA A 86 -21.26 3.94 -3.38
C ALA A 86 -20.82 4.87 -4.52
N LYS A 87 -19.75 5.64 -4.28
CA LYS A 87 -19.12 6.49 -5.29
C LYS A 87 -18.02 5.71 -6.02
N SER A 88 -17.95 5.86 -7.33
CA SER A 88 -16.91 5.22 -8.16
C SER A 88 -15.88 6.23 -8.66
N SER A 89 -14.68 5.73 -8.99
CA SER A 89 -13.67 6.53 -9.67
C SER A 89 -14.13 6.89 -11.08
N SER A 90 -13.73 8.06 -11.57
CA SER A 90 -13.85 8.43 -12.99
C SER A 90 -12.61 9.18 -13.44
N ARG A 91 -12.44 9.43 -14.74
CA ARG A 91 -11.30 10.24 -15.22
C ARG A 91 -11.23 11.63 -14.57
N LYS A 92 -12.36 12.17 -14.11
CA LYS A 92 -12.45 13.49 -13.45
C LYS A 92 -12.04 13.45 -11.98
N THR A 93 -11.94 12.29 -11.33
CA THR A 93 -11.60 12.19 -9.90
C THR A 93 -10.11 12.28 -9.61
N ILE A 94 -9.25 12.27 -10.64
CA ILE A 94 -7.79 12.34 -10.46
C ILE A 94 -7.32 13.65 -9.81
N SER A 95 -8.04 14.75 -10.00
CA SER A 95 -7.75 16.04 -9.37
C SER A 95 -8.59 16.28 -8.11
N SER A 96 -9.27 15.25 -7.58
CA SER A 96 -10.08 15.34 -6.36
C SER A 96 -9.21 15.13 -5.13
N GLU A 97 -9.50 15.90 -4.08
CA GLU A 97 -8.86 15.76 -2.77
C GLU A 97 -9.42 14.58 -1.95
N ASP A 98 -10.61 14.08 -2.30
CA ASP A 98 -11.39 13.17 -1.45
C ASP A 98 -11.95 11.93 -2.19
N LYS A 99 -11.81 11.86 -3.52
CA LYS A 99 -12.39 10.77 -4.33
C LYS A 99 -11.34 9.76 -4.76
N PRO A 100 -11.72 8.48 -4.89
CA PRO A 100 -10.82 7.47 -5.45
C PRO A 100 -10.50 7.80 -6.91
N PHE A 101 -9.27 7.54 -7.33
CA PHE A 101 -8.84 7.62 -8.72
C PHE A 101 -8.36 6.25 -9.20
N ASN A 102 -8.42 6.03 -10.50
CA ASN A 102 -7.94 4.80 -11.12
C ASN A 102 -6.64 5.08 -11.87
N LEU A 103 -5.56 4.42 -11.46
CA LEU A 103 -4.22 4.52 -12.05
C LEU A 103 -4.20 4.17 -13.56
N ARG A 104 -5.05 3.23 -13.98
CA ARG A 104 -5.19 2.79 -15.39
C ARG A 104 -6.24 3.57 -16.18
N SER A 105 -6.81 4.64 -15.63
CA SER A 105 -7.83 5.45 -16.34
C SER A 105 -7.25 6.40 -17.39
N ARG A 106 -5.94 6.62 -17.36
CA ARG A 106 -5.15 7.40 -18.31
C ARG A 106 -4.23 6.49 -19.11
N ASP A 107 -3.70 7.05 -20.20
CA ASP A 107 -2.71 6.37 -21.01
C ASP A 107 -1.44 6.08 -20.18
N PRO A 108 -0.81 4.93 -20.41
CA PRO A 108 0.45 4.59 -19.77
C PRO A 108 1.54 5.60 -20.18
N ILE A 109 2.48 5.86 -19.27
CA ILE A 109 3.62 6.75 -19.54
C ILE A 109 4.66 6.09 -20.47
N TYR A 110 4.70 4.76 -20.50
CA TYR A 110 5.44 3.96 -21.50
C TYR A 110 4.58 2.79 -21.95
N SER A 111 4.58 2.48 -23.24
CA SER A 111 3.78 1.38 -23.77
C SER A 111 4.37 0.86 -25.07
N ASN A 112 4.81 -0.40 -25.05
CA ASN A 112 5.22 -1.12 -26.24
C ASN A 112 4.61 -2.53 -26.24
N LYS A 113 5.06 -3.36 -27.18
CA LYS A 113 4.59 -4.75 -27.28
C LYS A 113 4.97 -5.61 -26.08
N LEU A 114 6.00 -5.23 -25.33
CA LEU A 114 6.55 -6.01 -24.22
C LEU A 114 5.95 -5.60 -22.86
N GLY A 115 5.27 -4.45 -22.78
CA GLY A 115 4.66 -4.01 -21.53
C GLY A 115 4.17 -2.58 -21.51
N LYS A 116 3.52 -2.24 -20.40
CA LYS A 116 2.91 -0.93 -20.13
C LYS A 116 3.23 -0.49 -18.71
N LEU A 117 3.54 0.79 -18.55
CA LEU A 117 3.76 1.43 -17.26
C LEU A 117 2.73 2.54 -17.04
N PHE A 118 1.94 2.42 -15.98
CA PHE A 118 0.98 3.44 -15.54
C PHE A 118 1.50 4.13 -14.29
N GLU A 119 1.38 5.45 -14.25
CA GLU A 119 1.94 6.28 -13.18
C GLU A 119 1.09 7.54 -12.99
N ILE A 120 0.82 7.90 -11.74
CA ILE A 120 0.26 9.22 -11.37
C ILE A 120 1.21 9.84 -10.36
N THR A 121 1.68 11.04 -10.70
CA THR A 121 2.64 11.79 -9.89
C THR A 121 1.94 12.72 -8.89
N PRO A 122 2.60 13.12 -7.79
CA PRO A 122 2.07 14.08 -6.81
C PRO A 122 1.56 15.39 -7.42
N GLU A 123 2.13 15.83 -8.54
CA GLU A 123 1.73 17.07 -9.21
C GLU A 123 0.32 16.94 -9.84
N LYS A 124 -0.13 15.72 -10.14
CA LYS A 124 -1.38 15.42 -10.85
C LYS A 124 -2.56 15.07 -9.93
N ASN A 125 -2.33 14.80 -8.65
CA ASN A 125 -3.37 14.40 -7.69
C ASN A 125 -3.07 14.99 -6.30
N PRO A 126 -4.01 15.74 -5.68
CA PRO A 126 -3.80 16.35 -4.37
C PRO A 126 -3.50 15.35 -3.24
N GLN A 127 -4.21 14.23 -3.18
CA GLN A 127 -4.00 13.20 -2.13
C GLN A 127 -2.57 12.65 -2.17
N LEU A 128 -2.01 12.49 -3.37
CA LEU A 128 -0.63 12.04 -3.56
C LEU A 128 0.41 13.13 -3.25
N ARG A 129 0.04 14.40 -3.38
CA ARG A 129 0.86 15.55 -2.99
C ARG A 129 1.03 15.62 -1.49
N ASP A 130 -0.07 15.47 -0.75
CA ASP A 130 -0.05 15.52 0.72
C ASP A 130 0.77 14.37 1.32
N LEU A 131 0.78 13.21 0.64
CA LEU A 131 1.55 12.04 1.05
C LEU A 131 2.97 12.00 0.48
N ASP A 132 3.31 12.88 -0.46
CA ASP A 132 4.53 12.84 -1.27
C ASP A 132 4.83 11.42 -1.81
N CYS A 133 3.81 10.84 -2.44
CA CYS A 133 3.79 9.45 -2.89
C CYS A 133 3.41 9.33 -4.37
N LEU A 134 3.97 8.33 -5.05
CA LEU A 134 3.75 8.09 -6.47
C LEU A 134 3.43 6.61 -6.71
N PRO A 135 2.16 6.25 -6.89
CA PRO A 135 1.76 4.89 -7.23
C PRO A 135 2.07 4.59 -8.71
N GLN A 136 2.59 3.39 -8.94
CA GLN A 136 2.91 2.85 -10.25
C GLN A 136 2.29 1.47 -10.39
N CYS A 137 1.87 1.15 -11.61
CA CYS A 137 1.42 -0.18 -11.96
C CYS A 137 2.00 -0.56 -13.31
N CYS A 138 2.65 -1.71 -13.33
CA CYS A 138 3.39 -2.20 -14.48
C CYS A 138 2.79 -3.52 -14.93
N GLY A 139 2.66 -3.71 -16.23
CA GLY A 139 2.32 -5.00 -16.83
C GLY A 139 3.36 -5.33 -17.89
N TYR A 140 3.92 -6.53 -17.83
CA TYR A 140 5.03 -6.99 -18.65
C TYR A 140 4.75 -8.39 -19.19
N GLU A 141 4.98 -8.60 -20.49
CA GLU A 141 4.88 -9.94 -21.07
C GLU A 141 6.07 -10.81 -20.67
N ARG A 142 5.87 -12.13 -20.66
CA ARG A 142 6.95 -13.09 -20.42
C ARG A 142 8.18 -12.83 -21.29
N GLY A 143 9.36 -12.85 -20.67
CA GLY A 143 10.64 -12.63 -21.34
C GLY A 143 10.96 -11.17 -21.62
N SER A 144 10.09 -10.24 -21.23
CA SER A 144 10.40 -8.81 -21.26
C SER A 144 11.32 -8.43 -20.10
N SER A 145 12.17 -7.44 -20.35
CA SER A 145 13.05 -6.88 -19.33
C SER A 145 12.83 -5.38 -19.22
N PHE A 146 12.70 -4.90 -17.99
CA PHE A 146 12.64 -3.49 -17.65
C PHE A 146 13.94 -3.10 -16.95
N SER A 147 14.71 -2.18 -17.54
CA SER A 147 15.97 -1.68 -16.98
C SER A 147 15.85 -0.17 -16.76
N ALA A 148 15.95 0.27 -15.51
CA ALA A 148 15.92 1.68 -15.18
C ALA A 148 16.79 1.98 -13.96
N THR A 149 17.42 3.15 -13.97
CA THR A 149 17.78 3.86 -12.76
C THR A 149 16.61 4.73 -12.37
N LEU A 150 15.95 4.39 -11.27
CA LEU A 150 14.95 5.26 -10.66
C LEU A 150 15.71 6.26 -9.79
N GLN A 151 15.81 7.52 -10.22
CA GLN A 151 16.28 8.61 -9.36
C GLN A 151 15.09 9.12 -8.54
N PHE A 152 14.55 8.26 -7.69
CA PHE A 152 13.76 8.75 -6.57
C PHE A 152 14.68 9.55 -5.65
N LYS A 153 14.16 10.61 -5.04
CA LYS A 153 14.76 11.15 -3.81
C LYS A 153 14.42 10.25 -2.60
N GLY A 154 13.51 9.29 -2.74
CA GLY A 154 13.20 8.28 -1.72
C GLY A 154 13.16 6.84 -2.22
N HIS A 155 12.53 5.96 -1.45
CA HIS A 155 12.56 4.52 -1.69
C HIS A 155 11.28 4.08 -2.39
N SER A 156 11.36 3.09 -3.28
CA SER A 156 10.16 2.48 -3.85
C SER A 156 9.87 1.13 -3.21
N GLY A 157 8.71 1.02 -2.56
CA GLY A 157 8.16 -0.25 -2.09
C GLY A 157 7.31 -0.88 -3.18
N THR A 158 7.72 -2.04 -3.69
CA THR A 158 7.06 -2.73 -4.80
C THR A 158 6.55 -4.09 -4.35
N SER A 159 5.36 -4.48 -4.81
CA SER A 159 4.79 -5.80 -4.56
C SER A 159 4.28 -6.43 -5.85
N VAL A 160 4.55 -7.71 -6.02
CA VAL A 160 4.10 -8.50 -7.17
C VAL A 160 2.63 -8.86 -6.98
N ASN A 161 1.79 -8.45 -7.93
CA ASN A 161 0.37 -8.77 -7.91
C ASN A 161 0.08 -10.13 -8.54
N GLU A 162 0.78 -10.43 -9.64
CA GLU A 162 0.58 -11.63 -10.47
C GLU A 162 1.88 -11.92 -11.23
N GLY A 163 2.21 -13.20 -11.37
CA GLY A 163 3.36 -13.66 -12.14
C GLY A 163 4.68 -13.71 -11.37
N GLU A 164 5.77 -13.87 -12.11
CA GLU A 164 7.12 -14.14 -11.60
C GLU A 164 8.17 -13.32 -12.34
N ALA A 165 9.24 -12.97 -11.62
CA ALA A 165 10.34 -12.19 -12.19
C ALA A 165 11.68 -12.46 -11.50
N ASN A 166 12.77 -12.19 -12.20
CA ASN A 166 14.10 -12.08 -11.62
C ASN A 166 14.47 -10.61 -11.53
N ILE A 167 14.93 -10.17 -10.35
CA ILE A 167 15.39 -8.80 -10.13
C ILE A 167 16.90 -8.76 -9.88
N GLU A 168 17.56 -7.79 -10.50
CA GLU A 168 18.93 -7.42 -10.19
C GLU A 168 19.00 -5.95 -9.80
N LEU A 169 19.56 -5.67 -8.63
CA LEU A 169 19.79 -4.34 -8.10
C LEU A 169 21.29 -4.12 -7.91
N VAL A 170 21.79 -2.97 -8.33
CA VAL A 170 23.20 -2.59 -8.18
C VAL A 170 23.33 -1.47 -7.16
N GLY A 171 24.26 -1.62 -6.22
CA GLY A 171 24.58 -0.61 -5.22
C GLY A 171 26.09 -0.46 -5.03
N ILE A 172 26.47 0.53 -4.23
CA ILE A 172 27.86 0.77 -3.86
C ILE A 172 28.02 0.47 -2.37
N LYS A 173 29.08 -0.24 -1.99
CA LYS A 173 29.41 -0.50 -0.58
C LYS A 173 30.45 0.50 -0.12
N GLU A 174 30.07 1.40 0.79
CA GLU A 174 31.04 2.18 1.56
C GLU A 174 31.66 1.27 2.62
N GLN A 175 32.98 1.11 2.61
CA GLN A 175 33.69 0.38 3.67
C GLN A 175 33.75 1.26 4.93
N GLN A 176 32.76 1.14 5.81
CA GLN A 176 32.81 1.77 7.12
C GLN A 176 33.74 0.97 8.07
N GLN A 177 35.03 1.35 8.09
CA GLN A 177 36.04 1.28 9.16
C GLN A 177 37.42 1.51 8.49
N ARG A 178 38.34 2.39 8.86
CA ARG A 178 38.59 3.32 9.98
C ARG A 178 39.54 4.40 9.45
N GLN A 179 39.55 5.57 10.09
CA GLN A 179 40.67 6.52 10.19
C GLN A 179 41.82 6.32 9.18
N GLN A 180 41.84 7.09 8.09
CA GLN A 180 42.99 7.73 7.44
C GLN A 180 42.69 7.98 5.96
N GLN A 181 42.61 9.28 5.62
CA GLN A 181 43.08 10.00 4.42
C GLN A 181 43.34 9.33 3.04
N GLU A 182 42.89 8.12 2.74
CA GLU A 182 42.95 7.56 1.38
C GLU A 182 41.53 7.29 0.84
N GLU A 183 41.23 7.87 -0.33
CA GLU A 183 40.04 7.54 -1.12
C GLU A 183 40.08 6.06 -1.51
N GLN A 184 39.49 5.20 -0.68
CA GLN A 184 39.29 3.80 -1.00
C GLN A 184 38.33 3.68 -2.21
N PRO A 185 38.62 2.82 -3.20
CA PRO A 185 37.77 2.66 -4.37
C PRO A 185 36.39 2.13 -3.96
N LEU A 186 35.35 2.77 -4.48
CA LEU A 186 33.97 2.37 -4.29
C LEU A 186 33.72 0.98 -4.91
N GLU A 187 33.36 -0.02 -4.09
CA GLU A 187 33.12 -1.37 -4.55
C GLU A 187 31.65 -1.54 -5.00
N VAL A 188 31.46 -2.01 -6.23
CA VAL A 188 30.14 -2.30 -6.79
C VAL A 188 29.62 -3.62 -6.23
N ARG A 189 28.41 -3.60 -5.67
CA ARG A 189 27.72 -4.78 -5.15
C ARG A 189 26.44 -5.05 -5.92
N LYS A 190 26.22 -6.30 -6.26
CA LYS A 190 25.03 -6.80 -6.93
C LYS A 190 24.14 -7.57 -5.96
N TYR A 191 22.86 -7.25 -5.95
CA TYR A 191 21.81 -7.93 -5.21
C TYR A 191 20.87 -8.58 -6.22
N ARG A 192 20.48 -9.83 -5.97
CA ARG A 192 19.59 -10.60 -6.86
C ARG A 192 18.53 -11.31 -6.04
N ALA A 193 17.34 -11.41 -6.61
CA ALA A 193 16.27 -12.23 -6.07
C ALA A 193 15.38 -12.76 -7.20
N GLU A 194 14.71 -13.87 -6.92
CA GLU A 194 13.57 -14.37 -7.69
C GLU A 194 12.31 -13.88 -6.96
N LEU A 195 11.35 -13.37 -7.70
CA LEU A 195 10.13 -12.75 -7.20
C LEU A 195 8.93 -13.55 -7.68
N SER A 196 7.99 -13.77 -6.79
CA SER A 196 6.71 -14.44 -7.00
C SER A 196 5.57 -13.59 -6.43
N GLU A 197 4.33 -14.01 -6.61
CA GLU A 197 3.16 -13.28 -6.11
C GLU A 197 3.28 -12.94 -4.62
N GLN A 198 2.87 -11.72 -4.26
CA GLN A 198 2.91 -11.16 -2.91
C GLN A 198 4.31 -10.81 -2.36
N ASP A 199 5.39 -11.16 -3.07
CA ASP A 199 6.72 -10.72 -2.66
C ASP A 199 6.82 -9.20 -2.68
N ILE A 200 7.50 -8.65 -1.68
CA ILE A 200 7.77 -7.22 -1.54
C ILE A 200 9.27 -7.00 -1.67
N PHE A 201 9.65 -6.04 -2.51
CA PHE A 201 11.03 -5.61 -2.65
C PHE A 201 11.14 -4.09 -2.63
N VAL A 202 12.30 -3.61 -2.22
CA VAL A 202 12.59 -2.18 -2.11
C VAL A 202 13.70 -1.81 -3.09
N ILE A 203 13.46 -0.77 -3.88
CA ILE A 203 14.48 -0.13 -4.73
C ILE A 203 14.87 1.18 -4.05
N PRO A 204 16.09 1.28 -3.49
CA PRO A 204 16.58 2.55 -2.93
C PRO A 204 16.78 3.62 -4.01
N ALA A 205 16.68 4.88 -3.60
CA ALA A 205 16.98 6.05 -4.41
C ALA A 205 18.36 5.93 -5.10
N GLY A 206 18.40 6.07 -6.42
CA GLY A 206 19.65 6.12 -7.18
C GLY A 206 20.29 4.76 -7.48
N TYR A 207 19.68 3.65 -7.07
CA TYR A 207 20.20 2.31 -7.35
C TYR A 207 19.68 1.82 -8.71
N PRO A 208 20.57 1.48 -9.67
CA PRO A 208 20.15 0.84 -10.92
C PRO A 208 19.44 -0.50 -10.65
N VAL A 209 18.32 -0.72 -11.33
CA VAL A 209 17.54 -1.94 -11.22
C VAL A 209 17.16 -2.49 -12.59
N VAL A 210 17.18 -3.81 -12.70
CA VAL A 210 16.59 -4.56 -13.82
C VAL A 210 15.60 -5.56 -13.26
N VAL A 211 14.40 -5.59 -13.82
CA VAL A 211 13.38 -6.61 -13.55
C VAL A 211 13.15 -7.38 -14.85
N ASN A 212 13.32 -8.69 -14.81
CA ASN A 212 13.14 -9.58 -15.95
C ASN A 212 11.97 -10.52 -15.69
N ALA A 213 10.90 -10.42 -16.50
CA ALA A 213 9.69 -11.19 -16.33
C ALA A 213 9.91 -12.64 -16.78
N THR A 214 9.78 -13.61 -15.86
CA THR A 214 9.91 -15.05 -16.17
C THR A 214 8.58 -15.67 -16.59
N SER A 215 7.48 -15.02 -16.23
CA SER A 215 6.11 -15.22 -16.72
C SER A 215 5.46 -13.86 -17.06
N ASP A 216 4.19 -13.83 -17.45
CA ASP A 216 3.46 -12.57 -17.57
C ASP A 216 3.35 -11.93 -16.18
N LEU A 217 3.88 -10.71 -16.05
CA LEU A 217 4.15 -10.08 -14.76
C LEU A 217 3.33 -8.81 -14.60
N ASN A 218 2.68 -8.67 -13.45
CA ASN A 218 2.05 -7.44 -13.01
C ASN A 218 2.50 -7.12 -11.58
N PHE A 219 3.04 -5.93 -11.37
CA PHE A 219 3.40 -5.45 -10.05
C PHE A 219 2.93 -4.02 -9.82
N PHE A 220 2.79 -3.67 -8.54
CA PHE A 220 2.41 -2.36 -8.06
C PHE A 220 3.52 -1.79 -7.18
N ALA A 221 3.85 -0.51 -7.36
CA ALA A 221 4.87 0.16 -6.56
C ALA A 221 4.38 1.48 -5.98
N PHE A 222 4.85 1.80 -4.78
CA PHE A 222 4.76 3.14 -4.20
C PHE A 222 6.16 3.75 -4.21
N GLY A 223 6.35 4.83 -4.97
CA GLY A 223 7.50 5.71 -4.81
C GLY A 223 7.25 6.67 -3.66
N ILE A 224 8.14 6.67 -2.66
CA ILE A 224 8.10 7.60 -1.52
C ILE A 224 9.09 8.75 -1.79
N ASN A 225 8.77 9.96 -1.32
CA ASN A 225 9.54 11.17 -1.61
C ASN A 225 9.65 11.40 -3.12
N ALA A 226 8.47 11.53 -3.73
CA ALA A 226 8.27 11.43 -5.17
C ALA A 226 8.17 12.79 -5.87
N GLU A 227 8.10 13.89 -5.12
CA GLU A 227 8.07 15.24 -5.69
C GLU A 227 9.26 15.46 -6.65
N ASN A 228 8.96 15.83 -7.89
CA ASN A 228 9.97 16.05 -8.95
C ASN A 228 10.84 14.82 -9.28
N ASN A 229 10.40 13.61 -8.96
CA ASN A 229 11.10 12.36 -9.27
C ASN A 229 11.42 12.23 -10.78
N GLN A 230 12.59 11.65 -11.09
CA GLN A 230 13.03 11.40 -12.47
C GLN A 230 13.39 9.92 -12.67
N ARG A 231 13.00 9.36 -13.81
CA ARG A 231 13.39 8.01 -14.23
C ARG A 231 14.42 8.11 -15.35
N ASN A 232 15.61 7.57 -15.13
CA ASN A 232 16.69 7.54 -16.11
C ASN A 232 16.91 6.11 -16.60
N PHE A 233 16.79 5.88 -17.91
CA PHE A 233 17.03 4.58 -18.51
C PHE A 233 18.50 4.43 -18.91
N LEU A 234 19.15 3.36 -18.45
CA LEU A 234 20.58 3.11 -18.73
C LEU A 234 20.84 2.37 -20.05
N GLN A 235 19.80 1.87 -20.70
CA GLN A 235 19.91 1.28 -22.03
C GLN A 235 18.92 1.96 -22.99
N VAL A 236 19.44 2.41 -24.13
CA VAL A 236 18.68 3.18 -25.12
C VAL A 236 18.35 2.32 -26.34
N ARG A 237 17.06 2.07 -26.55
CA ARG A 237 16.39 2.59 -27.74
C ARG A 237 15.13 3.28 -27.27
N LYS A 238 15.02 4.58 -27.56
CA LYS A 238 13.74 5.31 -27.54
C LYS A 238 12.84 4.71 -28.63
N THR A 239 12.26 3.57 -28.31
CA THR A 239 11.00 3.07 -28.84
C THR A 239 10.31 2.41 -27.67
N MET A 240 9.90 3.26 -26.73
CA MET A 240 8.92 2.96 -25.68
C MET A 240 7.76 3.94 -25.81
#